data_AF-A0A511DEJ2-F1
#
_entry.id   AF-A0A511DEJ2-F1
#
_cell.length_a   1.000
_cell.length_b   1.000
_cell.length_c   1.000
_cell.angle_alpha   90.00
_cell.angle_beta   90.00
_cell.angle_gamma   90.00
#
_symmetry.space_group_name_H-M   'P 1'
#
loop_
_entity.id
_entity.type
_entity.pdbx_description
1 polymer ?
#
loop_
_entity_poly.entity_id
_entity_poly.type
_entity_poly.pdbx_seq_one_letter_code
_entity_poly.pdbx_strand_id
1 'polypeptide(L)'
;MSAALARVARFGDGLLCAAPQSWAGPLFETVARSWEAAGRSGEPRNVAQVDVALGPPAVVDAARSSMPAQYEFTGDGDRMAAGLPTSPEAVRGAAKAFADLGVDALVRHCWATDPDQVDRLADLGL
;
A
#
# COMPACT_ATOMS: atom_id res chain seq x y z
N MET A 1 10.21 -9.82 18.22
CA MET A 1 9.07 -10.14 17.34
C MET A 1 7.94 -9.16 17.67
N SER A 2 7.36 -8.46 16.69
CA SER A 2 6.30 -7.48 16.98
C SER A 2 5.05 -8.19 17.50
N ALA A 3 4.55 -7.79 18.68
CA ALA A 3 3.35 -8.37 19.28
C ALA A 3 2.11 -8.23 18.39
N ALA A 4 2.03 -7.14 17.62
CA ALA A 4 0.95 -6.91 16.67
C ALA A 4 0.98 -7.92 15.50
N LEU A 5 2.15 -8.17 14.91
CA LEU A 5 2.30 -9.13 13.80
C LEU A 5 2.06 -10.57 14.27
N ALA A 6 2.48 -10.91 15.49
CA ALA A 6 2.16 -12.19 16.10
C ALA A 6 0.64 -12.38 16.30
N ARG A 7 -0.07 -11.31 16.68
CA ARG A 7 -1.53 -11.31 16.80
C ARG A 7 -2.20 -11.52 15.44
N VAL A 8 -1.73 -10.84 14.38
CA VAL A 8 -2.21 -11.03 13.00
C VAL A 8 -2.09 -12.49 12.59
N ALA A 9 -0.91 -13.09 12.76
CA ALA A 9 -0.69 -14.47 12.37
C ALA A 9 -1.54 -15.48 13.16
N ARG A 10 -1.84 -15.17 14.43
CA ARG A 10 -2.60 -16.08 15.30
C ARG A 10 -4.12 -16.00 15.06
N PHE A 11 -4.65 -14.81 14.75
CA PHE A 11 -6.09 -14.56 14.77
C PHE A 11 -6.66 -13.99 13.47
N GLY A 12 -5.82 -13.38 12.63
CA GLY A 12 -6.22 -12.87 11.33
C GLY A 12 -5.94 -13.87 10.22
N ASP A 13 -6.34 -13.51 9.00
CA ASP A 13 -6.07 -14.30 7.80
C ASP A 13 -4.87 -13.77 7.01
N GLY A 14 -4.22 -12.70 7.48
CA GLY A 14 -3.03 -12.10 6.88
C GLY A 14 -2.89 -10.62 7.26
N LEU A 15 -1.86 -9.95 6.75
CA LEU A 15 -1.58 -8.55 7.06
C LEU A 15 -2.16 -7.60 6.01
N LEU A 16 -2.81 -6.53 6.47
CA LEU A 16 -3.00 -5.31 5.67
C LEU A 16 -1.82 -4.36 5.95
N CYS A 17 -0.96 -4.15 4.96
CA CYS A 17 0.25 -3.34 5.06
C CYS A 17 0.05 -1.99 4.36
N ALA A 18 -0.19 -0.94 5.13
CA ALA A 18 -0.23 0.45 4.67
C ALA A 18 1.12 1.14 5.00
N ALA A 19 2.20 0.61 4.46
CA ALA A 19 3.55 1.13 4.63
C ALA A 19 4.23 1.31 3.26
N PRO A 20 5.26 2.19 3.16
CA PRO A 20 6.04 2.30 1.94
C PRO A 20 6.56 0.94 1.49
N GLN A 21 6.54 0.69 0.17
CA GLN A 21 6.96 -0.59 -0.42
C GLN A 21 8.38 -1.00 0.00
N SER A 22 9.27 -0.01 0.20
CA SER A 22 10.65 -0.25 0.64
C SER A 22 10.75 -0.90 2.03
N TRP A 23 9.70 -0.82 2.84
CA TRP A 23 9.66 -1.34 4.20
C TRP A 23 8.74 -2.57 4.34
N ALA A 24 7.96 -2.89 3.30
CA ALA A 24 6.89 -3.89 3.38
C ALA A 24 7.42 -5.34 3.41
N GLY A 25 8.50 -5.64 2.71
CA GLY A 25 9.06 -7.00 2.61
C GLY A 25 9.32 -7.67 3.96
N PRO A 26 10.13 -7.06 4.86
CA PRO A 26 10.40 -7.63 6.19
C PRO A 26 9.14 -7.82 7.07
N LEU A 27 8.07 -7.07 6.82
CA LEU A 27 6.80 -7.22 7.54
C LEU A 27 6.08 -8.50 7.09
N PHE A 28 5.97 -8.73 5.78
CA PHE A 28 5.36 -9.96 5.24
C PHE A 28 6.15 -11.22 5.63
N GLU A 29 7.48 -11.17 5.57
CA GLU A 29 8.33 -12.27 6.07
C GLU A 29 8.08 -12.56 7.55
N THR A 30 7.88 -11.52 8.36
CA THR A 30 7.61 -11.69 9.79
C THR A 30 6.23 -12.30 10.04
N VAL A 31 5.23 -11.98 9.23
CA VAL A 31 3.91 -12.62 9.30
C VAL A 31 3.98 -14.08 8.88
N ALA A 32 4.68 -14.41 7.79
CA ALA A 32 4.88 -15.79 7.35
C ALA A 32 5.50 -16.66 8.45
N ARG A 33 6.62 -16.22 9.06
CA ARG A 33 7.24 -16.94 10.18
C ARG A 33 6.32 -17.09 11.40
N SER A 34 5.54 -16.04 11.70
CA SER A 34 4.61 -16.07 12.84
C SER A 34 3.42 -17.01 12.59
N TRP A 35 3.00 -17.16 11.34
CA TRP A 35 1.92 -18.05 10.92
C TRP A 35 2.31 -19.52 11.09
N GLU A 36 3.51 -19.87 10.62
CA GLU A 36 4.10 -21.20 10.83
C GLU A 36 4.26 -21.51 12.31
N ALA A 37 4.81 -20.57 13.09
CA ALA A 37 4.99 -20.74 14.54
C ALA A 37 3.67 -20.89 15.30
N ALA A 38 2.56 -20.36 14.76
CA ALA A 38 1.23 -20.52 15.31
C ALA A 38 0.56 -21.86 14.90
N GLY A 39 1.22 -22.68 14.07
CA GLY A 39 0.71 -23.97 13.60
C GLY A 39 -0.51 -23.85 12.67
N ARG A 40 -0.65 -22.70 11.98
CA ARG A 40 -1.73 -22.47 11.02
C ARG A 40 -1.48 -23.26 9.74
N SER A 41 -2.54 -23.79 9.13
CA SER A 41 -2.48 -24.38 7.79
C SER A 41 -2.60 -23.32 6.70
N GLY A 42 -2.06 -23.60 5.51
CA GLY A 42 -2.07 -22.67 4.38
C GLY A 42 -1.12 -21.49 4.57
N GLU A 43 -1.33 -20.43 3.80
CA GLU A 43 -0.51 -19.21 3.80
C GLU A 43 -1.33 -17.98 4.22
N PRO A 44 -0.72 -16.97 4.86
CA PRO A 44 -1.40 -15.72 5.17
C PRO A 44 -1.76 -14.97 3.88
N ARG A 45 -3.02 -14.56 3.75
CA ARG A 45 -3.51 -13.70 2.67
C ARG A 45 -3.16 -12.24 2.95
N ASN A 46 -2.05 -11.79 2.40
CA ASN A 46 -1.52 -10.45 2.61
C ASN A 46 -2.10 -9.45 1.62
N VAL A 47 -2.40 -8.26 2.14
CA VAL A 47 -2.90 -7.12 1.38
C VAL A 47 -1.94 -5.96 1.59
N ALA A 48 -1.59 -5.25 0.53
CA ALA A 48 -0.88 -3.98 0.64
C ALA A 48 -1.81 -2.81 0.30
N GLN A 49 -1.46 -1.62 0.76
CA GLN A 49 -2.07 -0.37 0.32
C GLN A 49 -0.99 0.53 -0.28
N VAL A 50 -1.30 1.14 -1.41
CA VAL A 50 -0.54 2.24 -2.00
C VAL A 50 -1.46 3.43 -2.22
N ASP A 51 -1.02 4.60 -1.78
CA ASP A 51 -1.67 5.87 -2.13
C ASP A 51 -1.33 6.24 -3.57
N VAL A 52 -2.30 6.76 -4.32
CA VAL A 52 -2.16 7.13 -5.74
C VAL A 52 -2.94 8.41 -6.03
N ALA A 53 -2.55 9.16 -7.07
CA ALA A 53 -3.38 10.26 -7.57
C ALA A 53 -3.34 10.28 -9.10
N LEU A 54 -4.43 9.87 -9.76
CA LEU A 54 -4.45 9.64 -11.20
C LEU A 54 -5.49 10.51 -11.91
N GLY A 55 -5.03 11.48 -12.69
CA GLY A 55 -5.94 12.37 -13.43
C GLY A 55 -5.22 13.54 -14.08
N PRO A 56 -5.98 14.58 -14.50
CA PRO A 56 -5.42 15.83 -14.99
C PRO A 56 -4.45 16.47 -13.97
N PRO A 57 -3.57 17.40 -14.39
CA PRO A 57 -2.60 18.04 -13.50
C PRO A 57 -3.19 18.59 -12.21
N ALA A 58 -4.39 19.18 -12.25
CA ALA A 58 -5.07 19.70 -11.07
C ALA A 58 -5.36 18.63 -9.98
N VAL A 59 -5.63 17.38 -10.38
CA VAL A 59 -5.84 16.25 -9.44
C VAL A 59 -4.53 15.89 -8.75
N VAL A 60 -3.46 15.80 -9.53
CA VAL A 60 -2.11 15.49 -9.04
C VAL A 60 -1.60 16.59 -8.10
N ASP A 61 -1.82 17.86 -8.47
CA ASP A 61 -1.39 19.02 -7.68
C ASP A 61 -2.16 19.08 -6.35
N ALA A 62 -3.48 18.88 -6.37
CA ALA A 62 -4.30 18.82 -5.16
C ALA A 62 -3.87 17.68 -4.22
N ALA A 63 -3.50 16.53 -4.77
CA ALA A 63 -2.98 15.40 -4.00
C ALA A 63 -1.67 15.76 -3.30
N ARG A 64 -0.69 16.27 -4.07
CA ARG A 64 0.63 16.64 -3.57
C ARG A 64 0.59 17.78 -2.55
N SER A 65 -0.35 18.72 -2.69
CA SER A 65 -0.48 19.82 -1.73
C SER A 65 -1.16 19.40 -0.42
N SER A 66 -2.05 18.40 -0.46
CA SER A 66 -2.82 17.97 0.73
C SER A 66 -2.14 16.85 1.51
N MET A 67 -1.34 16.00 0.85
CA MET A 67 -0.65 14.87 1.47
C MET A 67 0.27 15.26 2.64
N PRO A 68 1.11 16.31 2.57
CA PRO A 68 2.05 16.61 3.64
C PRO A 68 1.37 16.88 4.99
N ALA A 69 0.19 17.52 4.99
CA ALA A 69 -0.56 17.81 6.21
C ALA A 69 -1.00 16.53 6.95
N GLN A 70 -1.27 15.44 6.23
CA GLN A 70 -1.64 14.14 6.83
C GLN A 70 -0.42 13.43 7.45
N TYR A 71 0.79 13.78 7.03
CA TYR A 71 2.04 13.17 7.49
C TYR A 71 2.90 14.14 8.31
N GLU A 72 2.36 15.28 8.76
CA GLU A 72 3.11 16.26 9.54
C GLU A 72 3.72 15.63 10.80
N PHE A 73 3.02 14.70 11.43
CA PHE A 73 3.47 13.98 12.62
C PHE A 73 4.69 13.06 12.39
N THR A 74 4.98 12.68 11.14
CA THR A 74 6.16 11.85 10.81
C THR A 74 7.37 12.67 10.39
N GLY A 75 7.15 13.94 9.98
CA GLY A 75 8.18 14.75 9.33
C GLY A 75 8.52 14.31 7.89
N ASP A 76 7.82 13.32 7.34
CA ASP A 76 8.09 12.74 6.02
C ASP A 76 7.10 13.21 4.93
N GLY A 77 6.26 14.22 5.20
CA GLY A 77 5.18 14.63 4.30
C GLY A 77 5.62 14.94 2.87
N ASP A 78 6.71 15.69 2.69
CA ASP A 78 7.26 15.99 1.37
C ASP A 78 7.78 14.74 0.66
N ARG A 79 8.40 13.81 1.40
CA ARG A 79 8.90 12.55 0.86
C ARG A 79 7.74 11.67 0.40
N MET A 80 6.64 11.62 1.16
CA MET A 80 5.43 10.88 0.78
C MET A 80 4.80 11.48 -0.48
N ALA A 81 4.64 12.81 -0.53
CA ALA A 81 4.08 13.51 -1.69
C ALA A 81 4.94 13.32 -2.96
N ALA A 82 6.27 13.29 -2.82
CA ALA A 82 7.19 13.03 -3.92
C ALA A 82 7.12 11.57 -4.41
N GLY A 83 6.87 10.62 -3.51
CA GLY A 83 6.75 9.19 -3.81
C GLY A 83 5.39 8.78 -4.38
N LEU A 84 4.42 9.68 -4.44
CA LEU A 84 3.05 9.41 -4.88
C LEU A 84 3.00 9.02 -6.37
N PRO A 85 2.59 7.78 -6.72
CA PRO A 85 2.34 7.39 -8.10
C PRO A 85 1.24 8.25 -8.73
N THR A 86 1.60 8.95 -9.81
CA THR A 86 0.75 9.97 -10.45
C THR A 86 0.52 9.74 -11.94
N SER A 87 0.98 8.60 -12.46
CA SER A 87 0.80 8.18 -13.85
C SER A 87 0.39 6.71 -13.93
N PRO A 88 -0.25 6.28 -15.03
CA PRO A 88 -0.59 4.86 -15.24
C PRO A 88 0.62 3.94 -15.09
N GLU A 89 1.77 4.34 -15.64
CA GLU A 89 3.02 3.58 -15.56
C GLU A 89 3.51 3.45 -14.12
N ALA A 90 3.51 4.54 -13.35
CA ALA A 90 3.93 4.51 -11.96
C ALA A 90 3.02 3.62 -11.10
N VAL A 91 1.70 3.66 -11.34
CA VAL A 91 0.73 2.80 -10.63
C VAL A 91 0.97 1.31 -10.98
N ARG A 92 1.19 0.98 -12.25
CA ARG A 92 1.55 -0.39 -12.67
C ARG A 92 2.88 -0.85 -12.07
N GLY A 93 3.87 0.04 -12.03
CA GLY A 93 5.17 -0.24 -11.41
C GLY A 93 5.04 -0.53 -9.91
N ALA A 94 4.25 0.27 -9.18
CA ALA A 94 3.96 0.03 -7.78
C ALA A 94 3.20 -1.30 -7.58
N ALA A 95 2.22 -1.60 -8.43
CA ALA A 95 1.48 -2.86 -8.39
C ALA A 95 2.39 -4.06 -8.58
N LYS A 96 3.27 -4.01 -9.59
CA LYS A 96 4.27 -5.05 -9.81
C LYS A 96 5.22 -5.18 -8.62
N ALA A 97 5.70 -4.07 -8.05
CA ALA A 97 6.63 -4.12 -6.92
C ALA A 97 6.02 -4.81 -5.69
N PHE A 98 4.73 -4.58 -5.39
CA PHE A 98 4.04 -5.31 -4.32
C PHE A 98 3.74 -6.77 -4.68
N ALA A 99 3.39 -7.06 -5.94
CA ALA A 99 3.19 -8.43 -6.40
C ALA A 99 4.48 -9.27 -6.29
N ASP A 100 5.64 -8.67 -6.60
CA ASP A 100 6.94 -9.31 -6.45
C ASP A 100 7.29 -9.61 -4.97
N LEU A 101 6.62 -8.97 -4.01
CA LEU A 101 6.70 -9.27 -2.57
C LEU A 101 5.73 -10.38 -2.11
N GLY A 102 4.97 -10.98 -3.03
CA GLY A 102 4.01 -12.04 -2.72
C GLY A 102 2.71 -11.53 -2.08
N VAL A 103 2.33 -10.28 -2.34
CA VAL A 103 1.06 -9.72 -1.89
C VAL A 103 -0.11 -10.26 -2.73
N ASP A 104 -1.17 -10.73 -2.08
CA ASP A 104 -2.36 -11.29 -2.75
C ASP A 104 -3.30 -10.23 -3.32
N ALA A 105 -3.34 -9.05 -2.70
CA ALA A 105 -4.17 -7.94 -3.17
C ALA A 105 -3.55 -6.58 -2.86
N LEU A 106 -3.72 -5.63 -3.77
CA LEU A 106 -3.28 -4.26 -3.60
C LEU A 106 -4.46 -3.29 -3.59
N VAL A 107 -4.68 -2.64 -2.46
CA VAL A 107 -5.58 -1.50 -2.32
C VAL A 107 -4.89 -0.26 -2.89
N ARG A 108 -5.54 0.40 -3.85
CA ARG A 108 -5.10 1.67 -4.44
C ARG A 108 -5.95 2.78 -3.87
N HIS A 109 -5.41 3.54 -2.93
CA HIS A 109 -6.13 4.58 -2.23
C HIS A 109 -5.97 5.93 -2.94
N CYS A 110 -7.07 6.52 -3.42
CA CYS A 110 -7.05 7.76 -4.18
C CYS A 110 -6.84 8.97 -3.28
N TRP A 111 -5.73 9.68 -3.49
CA TRP A 111 -5.34 10.85 -2.71
C TRP A 111 -5.80 12.16 -3.36
N ALA A 112 -7.05 12.23 -3.81
CA ALA A 112 -7.69 13.47 -4.24
C ALA A 112 -9.21 13.30 -4.20
N THR A 113 -9.96 14.39 -4.20
CA THR A 113 -11.42 14.37 -4.12
C THR A 113 -12.12 14.04 -5.45
N ASP A 114 -11.36 13.85 -6.53
CA ASP A 114 -11.89 13.50 -7.84
C ASP A 114 -12.32 12.02 -7.87
N PRO A 115 -13.64 11.70 -7.97
CA PRO A 115 -14.13 10.32 -7.98
C PRO A 115 -13.76 9.57 -9.26
N ASP A 116 -13.50 10.27 -10.38
CA ASP A 116 -13.14 9.65 -11.67
C ASP A 116 -11.79 8.93 -11.60
N GLN A 117 -10.99 9.16 -10.54
CA GLN A 117 -9.78 8.40 -10.28
C GLN A 117 -10.06 6.89 -10.19
N VAL A 118 -11.23 6.50 -9.65
CA VAL A 118 -11.62 5.09 -9.54
C VAL A 118 -11.77 4.46 -10.92
N ASP A 119 -12.46 5.15 -11.84
CA ASP A 119 -12.65 4.67 -13.21
C ASP A 119 -11.31 4.61 -13.96
N ARG A 120 -10.46 5.64 -13.82
CA ARG A 120 -9.12 5.66 -14.43
C ARG A 120 -8.22 4.54 -13.91
N LEU A 121 -8.36 4.16 -12.64
CA LEU A 121 -7.66 3.01 -12.06
C LEU A 121 -8.22 1.68 -12.58
N ALA A 122 -9.54 1.58 -12.77
CA ALA A 122 -10.19 0.40 -13.34
C ALA A 122 -9.74 0.15 -14.79
N ASP A 123 -9.61 1.22 -15.58
CA ASP A 123 -9.12 1.18 -16.96
C ASP A 123 -7.68 0.66 -17.09
N LEU A 124 -6.92 0.60 -16.00
CA LEU A 124 -5.60 0.00 -16.02
C LEU A 124 -5.64 -1.53 -16.17
N GLY A 125 -6.74 -2.21 -15.80
CA GLY A 125 -6.81 -3.67 -15.86
C GLY A 125 -5.77 -4.37 -14.96
N LEU A 126 -5.56 -3.81 -13.76
CA LEU A 126 -4.67 -4.32 -12.70
C LEU A 126 -5.41 -5.16 -11.67
#